data_AF-A0A553JN07-F1
#
_entry.id   AF-A0A553JN07-F1
#
_cell.length_a   1.000
_cell.length_b   1.000
_cell.length_c   1.000
_cell.angle_alpha   90.00
_cell.angle_beta   90.00
_cell.angle_gamma   90.00
#
_symmetry.space_group_name_H-M   'P 1'
#
loop_
_entity.id
_entity.type
_entity.pdbx_description
1 polymer ?
#
loop_
_entity_poly.entity_id
_entity_poly.type
_entity_poly.pdbx_seq_one_letter_code
_entity_poly.pdbx_strand_id
1 'polypeptide(L)'
;MENFTLVKGEWLQHQERLKAPIDHIGKLADDPNLYDSIDKACSNEQAFLFLSRDGFFVLRPRYRSGSAFVELSVAHCQGGNGIIRYQPHIITLARKGKAKFIEFLTARKGLDRVAPRHGWTKHGYHQHLAIWRYTL
;
A
#
# COMPACT_ATOMS: atom_id res chain seq x y z
N MET A 1 -3.63 24.58 1.70
CA MET A 1 -3.29 23.15 1.52
C MET A 1 -1.81 23.03 1.80
N GLU A 2 -1.42 22.31 2.85
CA GLU A 2 0.01 22.06 3.11
C GLU A 2 0.62 21.30 1.93
N ASN A 3 1.84 21.68 1.53
CA ASN A 3 2.59 21.00 0.48
C ASN A 3 2.88 19.55 0.92
N PHE A 4 2.06 18.61 0.45
CA PHE A 4 2.30 17.19 0.63
C PHE A 4 3.47 16.78 -0.26
N THR A 5 4.65 16.64 0.33
CA THR A 5 5.85 16.20 -0.39
C THR A 5 5.95 14.67 -0.31
N LEU A 6 5.71 14.01 -1.44
CA LEU A 6 5.95 12.58 -1.61
C LEU A 6 7.28 12.35 -2.32
N VAL A 7 8.13 11.49 -1.77
CA VAL A 7 9.44 11.16 -2.34
C VAL A 7 9.57 9.65 -2.51
N LYS A 8 10.08 9.19 -3.66
CA LYS A 8 10.51 7.79 -3.80
C LYS A 8 11.75 7.60 -2.93
N GLY A 9 11.68 6.70 -1.96
CA GLY A 9 12.78 6.41 -1.04
C GLY A 9 13.65 5.26 -1.53
N GLU A 10 14.94 5.31 -1.22
CA GLU A 10 15.86 4.19 -1.39
C GLU A 10 15.68 3.20 -0.23
N TRP A 11 15.25 1.97 -0.53
CA TRP A 11 14.84 1.00 0.50
C TRP A 11 15.94 0.73 1.54
N LEU A 12 17.18 0.49 1.08
CA LEU A 12 18.32 0.15 1.94
C LEU A 12 18.63 1.25 2.98
N GLN A 13 18.27 2.51 2.71
CA GLN A 13 18.47 3.62 3.64
C GLN A 13 17.38 3.70 4.72
N HIS A 14 16.32 2.89 4.62
CA HIS A 14 15.11 3.04 5.42
C HIS A 14 14.60 1.72 6.02
N GLN A 15 15.04 0.56 5.53
CA GLN A 15 14.54 -0.76 5.95
C GLN A 15 14.50 -0.94 7.47
N GLU A 16 15.57 -0.56 8.18
CA GLU A 16 15.67 -0.71 9.64
C GLU A 16 14.60 0.09 10.39
N ARG A 17 14.45 1.39 10.09
CA ARG A 17 13.46 2.24 10.76
C ARG A 17 12.02 1.90 10.38
N LEU A 18 11.81 1.27 9.22
CA LEU A 18 10.48 0.88 8.75
C LEU A 18 10.06 -0.51 9.23
N LYS A 19 10.98 -1.29 9.81
CA LYS A 19 10.68 -2.64 10.29
C LYS A 19 9.55 -2.67 11.32
N ALA A 20 9.69 -1.91 12.41
CA ALA A 20 8.72 -1.90 13.50
C ALA A 20 7.26 -1.59 13.05
N PRO A 21 6.99 -0.54 12.24
CA PRO A 21 5.62 -0.30 11.76
C PRO A 21 5.13 -1.37 10.78
N ILE A 22 5.99 -1.98 9.96
CA ILE A 22 5.60 -3.07 9.06
C ILE A 22 5.29 -4.34 9.85
N ASP A 23 6.12 -4.72 10.82
CA ASP A 23 5.87 -5.87 11.71
C ASP A 23 4.55 -5.72 12.46
N HIS A 24 4.24 -4.51 12.94
CA HIS A 24 2.97 -4.23 13.59
C HIS A 24 1.77 -4.46 12.65
N ILE A 25 1.87 -4.00 11.39
CA ILE A 25 0.84 -4.25 10.37
C ILE A 25 0.74 -5.74 10.06
N GLY A 26 1.87 -6.44 9.93
CA GLY A 26 1.94 -7.88 9.70
C GLY A 26 1.23 -8.66 10.79
N LYS A 27 1.50 -8.34 12.06
CA LYS A 27 0.80 -8.95 13.20
C LYS A 27 -0.71 -8.72 13.17
N LEU A 28 -1.17 -7.52 12.80
CA LEU A 28 -2.60 -7.23 12.67
C LEU A 28 -3.26 -7.98 11.50
N ALA A 29 -2.48 -8.33 10.48
CA ALA A 29 -2.92 -9.03 9.29
C ALA A 29 -2.67 -10.56 9.34
N ASP A 30 -2.21 -11.10 10.47
CA ASP A 30 -1.74 -12.49 10.64
C ASP A 30 -0.69 -12.91 9.60
N ASP A 31 0.16 -11.97 9.20
CA ASP A 31 1.29 -12.19 8.28
C ASP A 31 2.60 -11.83 9.01
N PRO A 32 3.18 -12.77 9.79
CA PRO A 32 4.43 -12.53 10.51
C PRO A 32 5.63 -12.31 9.58
N ASN A 33 5.52 -12.67 8.29
CA ASN A 33 6.60 -12.56 7.31
C ASN A 33 6.43 -11.34 6.39
N LEU A 34 5.49 -10.44 6.69
CA LEU A 34 5.20 -9.27 5.86
C LEU A 34 6.44 -8.41 5.62
N TYR A 35 7.24 -8.16 6.67
CA TYR A 35 8.48 -7.38 6.54
C TYR A 35 9.47 -8.07 5.60
N ASP A 36 9.75 -9.36 5.81
CA ASP A 36 10.73 -10.09 5.00
C ASP A 36 10.30 -10.17 3.52
N SER A 37 8.99 -10.30 3.27
CA SER A 37 8.42 -10.26 1.92
C SER A 37 8.61 -8.89 1.25
N ILE A 38 8.37 -7.80 1.99
CA ILE A 38 8.57 -6.43 1.51
C ILE A 38 10.05 -6.12 1.31
N ASP A 39 10.90 -6.49 2.26
CA ASP A 39 12.34 -6.30 2.21
C ASP A 39 12.93 -6.98 0.98
N LYS A 40 12.60 -8.27 0.78
CA LYS A 40 13.00 -9.01 -0.41
C LYS A 40 12.48 -8.37 -1.70
N ALA A 41 11.22 -7.91 -1.74
CA ALA A 41 10.65 -7.30 -2.93
C ALA A 41 11.31 -5.95 -3.26
N CYS A 42 11.55 -5.11 -2.27
CA CYS A 42 12.20 -3.81 -2.45
C CYS A 42 13.67 -3.97 -2.82
N SER A 43 14.41 -4.85 -2.15
CA SER A 43 15.83 -5.12 -2.42
C SER A 43 16.08 -5.72 -3.82
N ASN A 44 15.09 -6.39 -4.40
CA ASN A 44 15.13 -6.90 -5.77
C ASN A 44 14.45 -5.98 -6.80
N GLU A 45 14.15 -4.72 -6.44
CA GLU A 45 13.50 -3.73 -7.30
C GLU A 45 12.11 -4.17 -7.85
N GLN A 46 11.47 -5.10 -7.17
CA GLN A 46 10.12 -5.57 -7.50
C GLN A 46 9.04 -4.72 -6.83
N ALA A 47 9.39 -3.99 -5.78
CA ALA A 47 8.53 -3.06 -5.07
C ALA A 47 9.26 -1.74 -4.79
N PHE A 48 8.51 -0.66 -4.62
CA PHE A 48 9.05 0.68 -4.50
C PHE A 48 8.49 1.40 -3.28
N LEU A 49 9.39 1.93 -2.45
CA LEU A 49 9.07 2.71 -1.26
C LEU A 49 8.76 4.16 -1.63
N PHE A 50 7.68 4.70 -1.07
CA PHE A 50 7.34 6.10 -1.12
C PHE A 50 7.16 6.66 0.28
N LEU A 51 7.80 7.78 0.54
CA LEU A 51 7.86 8.44 1.83
C LEU A 51 7.09 9.75 1.82
N SER A 52 6.40 10.02 2.92
CA SER A 52 5.81 11.31 3.24
C SER A 52 6.24 11.73 4.64
N ARG A 53 5.99 13.00 5.01
CA ARG A 53 6.25 13.53 6.36
C ARG A 53 5.55 12.74 7.46
N ASP A 54 4.38 12.17 7.17
CA ASP A 54 3.50 11.53 8.15
C ASP A 54 3.44 10.00 8.02
N GLY A 55 4.28 9.41 7.18
CA GLY A 55 4.27 7.97 6.96
C GLY A 55 4.89 7.52 5.65
N PHE A 56 4.46 6.36 5.18
CA PHE A 56 5.01 5.73 3.98
C PHE A 56 4.02 4.74 3.37
N PHE A 57 4.29 4.35 2.14
CA PHE A 57 3.67 3.20 1.51
C PHE A 57 4.62 2.51 0.53
N VAL A 58 4.35 1.24 0.25
CA VAL A 58 5.08 0.45 -0.73
C VAL A 58 4.14 0.03 -1.84
N LEU A 59 4.54 0.29 -3.08
CA LEU A 59 3.81 -0.15 -4.27
C LEU A 59 4.59 -1.26 -4.98
N ARG A 60 3.89 -2.34 -5.30
CA ARG A 60 4.43 -3.47 -6.05
C ARG A 60 3.65 -3.64 -7.36
N PRO A 61 4.26 -3.44 -8.54
CA PRO A 61 3.62 -3.79 -9.80
C PRO A 61 3.39 -5.31 -9.88
N ARG A 62 2.21 -5.73 -10.34
CA ARG A 62 1.82 -7.13 -10.45
C ARG A 62 1.10 -7.39 -11.77
N TYR A 63 1.08 -8.65 -12.18
CA TYR A 63 0.35 -9.12 -13.34
C TYR A 63 -0.43 -10.39 -12.97
N ARG A 64 -1.74 -10.42 -13.24
CA ARG A 64 -2.60 -11.58 -12.97
C ARG A 64 -3.68 -11.66 -14.04
N SER A 65 -3.86 -12.86 -14.62
CA SER A 65 -4.92 -13.15 -15.60
C SER A 65 -5.01 -12.12 -16.74
N GLY A 66 -3.87 -11.80 -17.35
CA GLY A 66 -3.82 -10.85 -18.47
C GLY A 66 -3.82 -9.37 -18.08
N SER A 67 -3.94 -9.04 -16.79
CA SER A 67 -4.10 -7.66 -16.31
C SER A 67 -2.94 -7.22 -15.42
N ALA A 68 -2.32 -6.10 -15.77
CA ALA A 68 -1.39 -5.40 -14.89
C ALA A 68 -2.17 -4.64 -13.80
N PHE A 69 -1.70 -4.73 -12.56
CA PHE A 69 -2.26 -3.99 -11.44
C PHE A 69 -1.14 -3.55 -10.49
N VAL A 70 -1.43 -2.59 -9.61
CA VAL A 70 -0.51 -2.20 -8.54
C VAL A 70 -1.04 -2.73 -7.21
N GLU A 71 -0.24 -3.52 -6.52
CA GLU A 71 -0.48 -3.89 -5.13
C GLU A 71 0.05 -2.77 -4.23
N LEU A 72 -0.79 -2.26 -3.33
CA LEU A 72 -0.36 -1.45 -2.19
C LEU A 72 0.00 -2.42 -1.06
N SER A 73 1.26 -2.85 -1.03
CA SER A 73 1.74 -3.95 -0.17
C SER A 73 1.74 -3.57 1.31
N VAL A 74 2.02 -2.30 1.61
CA VAL A 74 1.85 -1.74 2.96
C VAL A 74 1.61 -0.23 2.88
N ALA A 75 0.83 0.30 3.80
CA ALA A 75 0.66 1.73 4.01
C ALA A 75 0.57 2.03 5.50
N HIS A 76 1.34 3.01 5.96
CA HIS A 76 1.34 3.48 7.34
C HIS A 76 1.23 5.00 7.34
N CYS A 77 0.34 5.54 8.18
CA CYS A 77 0.12 6.97 8.31
C CYS A 77 -0.15 7.30 9.79
N GLN A 78 0.69 8.13 10.40
CA GLN A 78 0.57 8.55 11.79
C GLN A 78 -0.50 9.63 11.99
N GLY A 79 -0.69 10.51 11.00
CA GLY A 79 -1.64 11.64 11.06
C GLY A 79 -3.11 11.28 10.78
N GLY A 80 -3.43 10.00 10.54
CA GLY A 80 -4.75 9.57 10.09
C GLY A 80 -5.09 10.02 8.67
N ASN A 81 -6.29 9.69 8.19
CA ASN A 81 -6.77 10.04 6.84
C ASN A 81 -5.84 9.61 5.68
N GLY A 82 -5.08 8.52 5.85
CA GLY A 82 -4.13 8.02 4.85
C GLY A 82 -4.73 7.80 3.47
N ILE A 83 -6.02 7.45 3.37
CA ILE A 83 -6.73 7.40 2.08
C ILE A 83 -6.70 8.76 1.38
N ILE A 84 -7.17 9.83 2.04
CA ILE A 84 -7.24 11.17 1.43
C ILE A 84 -5.85 11.66 1.05
N ARG A 85 -4.85 11.37 1.88
CA ARG A 85 -3.48 11.86 1.71
C ARG A 85 -2.71 11.09 0.63
N TYR A 86 -2.82 9.76 0.59
CA TYR A 86 -1.95 8.93 -0.26
C TYR A 86 -2.64 8.50 -1.55
N GLN A 87 -3.96 8.33 -1.58
CA GLN A 87 -4.69 7.81 -2.74
C GLN A 87 -4.43 8.61 -4.03
N PRO A 88 -4.47 9.95 -4.07
CA PRO A 88 -4.24 10.69 -5.32
C PRO A 88 -2.87 10.41 -5.95
N HIS A 89 -1.84 10.23 -5.10
CA HIS A 89 -0.49 9.93 -5.54
C HIS A 89 -0.36 8.48 -6.00
N ILE A 90 -0.95 7.53 -5.26
CA ILE A 90 -0.98 6.12 -5.64
C ILE A 90 -1.68 5.94 -7.00
N ILE A 91 -2.82 6.61 -7.22
CA ILE A 91 -3.53 6.62 -8.50
C ILE A 91 -2.63 7.15 -9.63
N THR A 92 -1.95 8.26 -9.39
CA THR A 92 -1.04 8.85 -10.38
C THR A 92 0.09 7.89 -10.76
N LEU A 93 0.72 7.25 -9.77
CA LEU A 93 1.79 6.27 -9.98
C LEU A 93 1.28 5.01 -10.71
N ALA A 94 0.12 4.50 -10.31
CA ALA A 94 -0.47 3.32 -10.93
C ALA A 94 -0.88 3.56 -12.39
N ARG A 95 -1.41 4.75 -12.71
CA ARG A 95 -1.69 5.15 -14.10
C ARG A 95 -0.43 5.26 -14.95
N LYS A 96 0.65 5.83 -14.40
CA LYS A 96 1.96 5.86 -15.07
C LYS A 96 2.47 4.45 -15.37
N GLY A 97 2.24 3.50 -14.45
CA GLY A 97 2.52 2.07 -14.63
C GLY A 97 1.53 1.31 -15.52
N LYS A 98 0.55 1.98 -16.14
CA LYS A 98 -0.50 1.37 -16.98
C LYS A 98 -1.31 0.26 -16.27
N ALA A 99 -1.43 0.35 -14.95
CA ALA A 99 -2.24 -0.58 -14.17
C ALA A 99 -3.73 -0.41 -14.49
N LYS A 100 -4.48 -1.51 -14.44
CA LYS A 100 -5.96 -1.51 -14.57
C LYS A 100 -6.67 -1.19 -13.26
N PHE A 101 -6.04 -1.55 -12.13
CA PHE A 101 -6.55 -1.27 -10.81
C PHE A 101 -5.41 -1.24 -9.78
N ILE A 102 -5.73 -0.72 -8.60
CA ILE A 102 -4.92 -0.84 -7.39
C ILE A 102 -5.60 -1.85 -6.48
N GLU A 103 -4.84 -2.72 -5.80
CA GLU A 103 -5.35 -3.72 -4.85
C GLU A 103 -4.62 -3.63 -3.51
N PHE A 104 -5.34 -3.77 -2.40
CA PHE A 104 -4.74 -4.02 -1.09
C PHE A 104 -5.61 -4.96 -0.25
N LEU A 105 -4.99 -5.58 0.74
CA LEU A 105 -5.63 -6.45 1.72
C LEU A 105 -5.53 -5.80 3.11
N THR A 106 -6.56 -5.94 3.95
CA THR A 106 -6.50 -5.42 5.32
C THR A 106 -7.41 -6.16 6.29
N ALA A 107 -6.96 -6.31 7.54
CA ALA A 107 -7.79 -6.74 8.67
C ALA A 107 -8.59 -5.58 9.30
N ARG A 108 -8.31 -4.33 8.91
CA ARG A 108 -8.90 -3.13 9.55
C ARG A 108 -10.35 -2.93 9.12
N LYS A 109 -11.29 -3.43 9.94
CA LYS A 109 -12.75 -3.28 9.73
C LYS A 109 -13.22 -1.84 9.53
N GLY A 110 -12.50 -0.85 10.08
CA GLY A 110 -12.82 0.57 9.90
C GLY A 110 -12.80 1.04 8.44
N LEU A 111 -12.13 0.32 7.54
CA LEU A 111 -12.13 0.61 6.11
C LEU A 111 -13.49 0.36 5.44
N ASP A 112 -14.31 -0.55 5.98
CA ASP A 112 -15.62 -0.88 5.40
C ASP A 112 -16.52 0.35 5.24
N ARG A 113 -16.41 1.30 6.17
CA ARG A 113 -17.18 2.55 6.14
C ARG A 113 -16.53 3.63 5.27
N VAL A 114 -15.19 3.68 5.25
CA VAL A 114 -14.43 4.80 4.69
C VAL A 114 -14.08 4.57 3.23
N ALA A 115 -13.60 3.37 2.88
CA ALA A 115 -13.07 3.07 1.56
C ALA A 115 -14.10 3.28 0.42
N PRO A 116 -15.38 2.87 0.54
CA PRO A 116 -16.38 3.11 -0.51
C PRO A 116 -16.60 4.59 -0.83
N ARG A 117 -16.51 5.47 0.19
CA ARG A 117 -16.67 6.92 0.01
C ARG A 117 -15.54 7.55 -0.81
N HIS A 118 -14.45 6.82 -1.01
CA HIS A 118 -13.28 7.22 -1.79
C HIS A 118 -13.09 6.37 -3.05
N GLY A 119 -14.13 5.66 -3.51
CA GLY A 119 -14.13 4.93 -4.77
C GLY A 119 -13.53 3.52 -4.72
N TRP A 120 -13.24 3.00 -3.53
CA TRP A 120 -12.79 1.61 -3.39
C TRP A 120 -13.98 0.65 -3.36
N THR A 121 -13.84 -0.47 -4.03
CA THR A 121 -14.81 -1.57 -4.02
C THR A 121 -14.23 -2.76 -3.27
N LYS A 122 -15.04 -3.40 -2.42
CA LYS A 122 -14.67 -4.65 -1.75
C LYS A 122 -14.87 -5.82 -2.74
N HIS A 123 -13.83 -6.61 -2.96
CA HIS A 123 -13.83 -7.72 -3.92
C HIS A 123 -13.90 -9.11 -3.26
N GLY A 124 -13.93 -9.17 -1.93
CA GLY A 124 -14.03 -10.41 -1.18
C GLY A 124 -13.04 -10.45 -0.04
N TYR A 125 -12.62 -11.66 0.31
CA TYR A 125 -11.71 -11.92 1.42
C TYR A 125 -10.64 -12.92 0.99
N HIS A 126 -9.43 -12.74 1.53
CA HIS A 126 -8.40 -13.77 1.56
C HIS A 126 -8.15 -14.09 3.04
N GLN A 127 -8.51 -15.30 3.46
CA GLN A 127 -8.61 -15.64 4.89
C GLN A 127 -9.50 -14.61 5.61
N HIS A 128 -8.99 -13.90 6.62
CA HIS A 128 -9.72 -12.87 7.36
C HIS A 128 -9.49 -11.44 6.81
N LEU A 129 -8.66 -11.27 5.77
CA LEU A 129 -8.33 -9.98 5.18
C LEU A 129 -9.32 -9.59 4.09
N ALA A 130 -9.91 -8.41 4.19
CA ALA A 130 -10.76 -7.87 3.13
C ALA A 130 -9.91 -7.41 1.95
N ILE A 131 -10.28 -7.82 0.73
CA ILE A 131 -9.65 -7.42 -0.53
C ILE A 131 -10.37 -6.18 -1.04
N TRP A 132 -9.63 -5.09 -1.26
CA TRP A 132 -10.13 -3.83 -1.79
C TRP A 132 -9.48 -3.50 -3.12
N ARG A 133 -10.26 -2.97 -4.07
CA ARG A 133 -9.74 -2.46 -5.33
C ARG A 133 -10.22 -1.06 -5.67
N TYR A 134 -9.36 -0.32 -6.36
CA TYR A 134 -9.68 0.94 -7.00
C TYR A 134 -9.43 0.80 -8.50
N THR A 135 -10.47 0.94 -9.32
CA THR A 135 -10.37 0.88 -10.79
C THR A 135 -9.85 2.21 -11.34
N LEU A 136 -8.87 2.19 -12.24
CA LEU A 136 -8.11 3.37 -12.69
C LEU A 136 -8.64 4.04 -13.95
#